data_AF-A0A6B3AP38-F1
#
_entry.id   AF-A0A6B3AP38-F1
#
_cell.length_a   1.000
_cell.length_b   1.000
_cell.length_c   1.000
_cell.angle_alpha   90.00
_cell.angle_beta   90.00
_cell.angle_gamma   90.00
#
_symmetry.space_group_name_H-M   'P 1'
#
loop_
_entity.id
_entity.type
_entity.pdbx_description
1 polymer ?
#
loop_
_entity_poly.entity_id
_entity_poly.type
_entity_poly.pdbx_seq_one_letter_code
_entity_poly.pdbx_strand_id
1 'polypeptide(L)'
;MRAGPPHRDRVGYLRGAPPPGWARLVPVVLLAAVCVATAVSSEPLDIGFVLGAVPPLAVLANGPVATAVLGALTLLVLSMPVFNLDAPGSTDMLTVAFVAVLSVLLSFIRSRRDAQLVTERAVARAAQRAVMPPLPDRVGTVRCTGLYRAAQRGTLVGGDFFDVRAGPFGVRAVMGDVQGHGLSAVATVASLLGAFREAVLDEPDPESVAARLDRRLTVDAGGDPHAELFATAVLLDFSADARSVRLVACGQPGPFLLRDGRAVELEVEPCMPLGLGLAELGTPDVSAVRLQPGDRLFLASDGVFEARDADGVFYPLAERLTRFADGDPADLAGRVWTDLLRHSPDVQDDVTMLVLTPAPPEERDSGP
;
A
#
# COMPACT_ATOMS: atom_id res chain seq x y z
N MET A 1 9.08 2.59 42.31
CA MET A 1 7.65 2.87 42.10
C MET A 1 7.46 4.37 41.89
N ARG A 2 7.51 4.84 40.63
CA ARG A 2 6.98 6.13 40.11
C ARG A 2 7.33 6.30 38.61
N ALA A 3 6.30 6.68 37.82
CA ALA A 3 6.24 7.21 36.43
C ALA A 3 6.75 6.32 35.28
N GLY A 4 6.06 5.99 34.17
CA GLY A 4 4.86 6.49 33.42
C GLY A 4 5.23 6.63 31.92
N PRO A 5 4.35 6.68 30.89
CA PRO A 5 2.93 6.32 30.74
C PRO A 5 2.68 5.20 29.66
N PRO A 6 1.43 4.67 29.50
CA PRO A 6 1.09 3.77 28.40
C PRO A 6 0.94 4.50 27.06
N HIS A 7 1.29 3.79 25.97
CA HIS A 7 1.13 4.18 24.58
C HIS A 7 -0.22 4.87 24.33
N ARG A 8 -0.16 6.12 23.86
CA ARG A 8 -1.31 6.76 23.22
C ARG A 8 -1.45 6.17 21.82
N ASP A 9 -2.30 5.16 21.70
CA ASP A 9 -2.97 4.86 20.44
C ASP A 9 -3.67 6.14 19.95
N ARG A 10 -3.04 6.84 19.02
CA ARG A 10 -3.74 7.82 18.21
C ARG A 10 -4.62 7.04 17.24
N VAL A 11 -5.79 6.64 17.71
CA VAL A 11 -6.91 6.28 16.85
C VAL A 11 -7.21 7.50 15.99
N GLY A 12 -6.72 7.47 14.75
CA GLY A 12 -7.02 8.44 13.72
C GLY A 12 -8.47 8.31 13.30
N TYR A 13 -9.37 8.86 14.09
CA TYR A 13 -10.77 9.05 13.70
C TYR A 13 -10.82 9.90 12.43
N LEU A 14 -11.61 9.42 11.46
CA LEU A 14 -12.05 10.07 10.22
C LEU A 14 -11.15 9.91 8.99
N ARG A 15 -10.87 8.66 8.60
CA ARG A 15 -11.04 8.29 7.19
C ARG A 15 -12.53 8.13 6.92
N GLY A 16 -13.13 9.12 6.27
CA GLY A 16 -14.29 8.86 5.43
C GLY A 16 -13.78 8.80 3.99
N ALA A 17 -14.27 7.85 3.18
CA ALA A 17 -14.24 8.02 1.72
C ALA A 17 -14.70 9.46 1.36
N PRO A 18 -14.25 10.03 0.22
CA PRO A 18 -14.77 11.33 -0.19
C PRO A 18 -16.29 11.29 -0.07
N PRO A 19 -16.92 12.27 0.60
CA PRO A 19 -18.33 12.23 0.90
C PRO A 19 -19.06 11.97 -0.42
N PRO A 20 -19.97 10.97 -0.46
CA PRO A 20 -20.61 10.58 -1.71
C PRO A 20 -21.29 11.80 -2.33
N GLY A 21 -21.34 11.87 -3.67
CA GLY A 21 -21.75 13.10 -4.37
C GLY A 21 -23.08 13.68 -3.90
N TRP A 22 -24.01 12.81 -3.49
CA TRP A 22 -25.30 13.21 -2.92
C TRP A 22 -25.18 13.97 -1.59
N ALA A 23 -24.20 13.65 -0.75
CA ALA A 23 -23.99 14.30 0.55
C ALA A 23 -23.59 15.78 0.39
N ARG A 24 -22.97 16.15 -0.74
CA ARG A 24 -22.65 17.55 -1.07
C ARG A 24 -23.90 18.38 -1.36
N LEU A 25 -24.97 17.73 -1.83
CA LEU A 25 -26.23 18.38 -2.17
C LEU A 25 -27.12 18.59 -0.93
N VAL A 26 -26.95 17.82 0.14
CA VAL A 26 -27.80 17.89 1.35
C VAL A 26 -27.95 19.31 1.92
N PRO A 27 -26.88 20.11 2.12
CA PRO A 27 -27.01 21.48 2.62
C PRO A 27 -27.74 22.42 1.64
N VAL A 28 -27.53 22.21 0.33
CA VAL A 28 -28.17 23.00 -0.74
C VAL A 28 -29.66 22.70 -0.81
N VAL A 29 -30.02 21.42 -0.75
CA VAL A 29 -31.40 20.94 -0.77
C VAL A 29 -32.14 21.43 0.47
N LEU A 30 -31.52 21.37 1.65
CA LEU A 30 -32.12 21.88 2.88
C LEU A 30 -32.44 23.37 2.79
N LEU A 31 -31.47 24.17 2.31
CA LEU A 31 -31.61 25.61 2.14
C LEU A 31 -32.71 25.95 1.12
N ALA A 32 -32.73 25.27 -0.03
CA ALA A 32 -33.76 25.45 -1.05
C ALA A 32 -35.15 25.02 -0.55
N ALA A 33 -35.25 23.90 0.18
CA ALA A 33 -36.50 23.39 0.73
C ALA A 33 -37.13 24.38 1.71
N VAL A 34 -36.31 24.99 2.59
CA VAL A 34 -36.79 26.03 3.51
C VAL A 34 -37.28 27.25 2.73
N CYS A 35 -36.51 27.74 1.74
CA CYS A 35 -36.95 28.87 0.91
C CYS A 35 -38.25 28.61 0.13
N VAL A 36 -38.46 27.38 -0.36
CA VAL A 36 -39.70 27.01 -1.08
C VAL A 36 -40.86 26.89 -0.10
N ALA A 37 -40.66 26.24 1.06
CA ALA A 37 -41.69 26.10 2.07
C ALA A 37 -42.19 27.45 2.58
N THR A 38 -41.29 28.42 2.79
CA THR A 38 -41.64 29.78 3.20
C THR A 38 -42.31 30.58 2.09
N ALA A 39 -41.91 30.40 0.83
CA ALA A 39 -42.52 31.12 -0.31
C ALA A 39 -43.93 30.61 -0.66
N VAL A 40 -44.23 29.33 -0.42
CA VAL A 40 -45.53 28.71 -0.73
C VAL A 40 -46.52 28.86 0.44
N SER A 41 -46.02 28.99 1.67
CA SER A 41 -46.87 29.15 2.85
C SER A 41 -47.55 30.52 2.88
N SER A 42 -48.86 30.51 3.11
CA SER A 42 -49.66 31.72 3.29
C SER A 42 -49.52 32.32 4.69
N GLU A 43 -49.05 31.52 5.66
CA GLU A 43 -48.77 31.93 7.05
C GLU A 43 -47.27 31.88 7.35
N PRO A 44 -46.74 32.77 8.21
CA PRO A 44 -45.33 32.76 8.61
C PRO A 44 -44.98 31.45 9.32
N LEU A 45 -44.02 30.70 8.76
CA LEU A 45 -43.50 29.47 9.36
C LEU A 45 -42.30 29.78 10.26
N ASP A 46 -42.37 29.39 11.53
CA ASP A 46 -41.26 29.51 12.48
C ASP A 46 -40.28 28.33 12.33
N ILE A 47 -39.56 28.30 11.20
CA ILE A 47 -38.59 27.24 10.87
C ILE A 47 -37.19 27.78 10.59
N GLY A 48 -36.93 29.06 10.92
CA GLY A 48 -35.64 29.73 10.71
C GLY A 48 -34.47 29.02 11.44
N PHE A 49 -34.73 28.38 12.58
CA PHE A 49 -33.73 27.60 13.32
C PHE A 49 -33.14 26.44 12.50
N VAL A 50 -33.89 25.87 11.55
CA VAL A 50 -33.43 24.78 10.69
C VAL A 50 -32.32 25.24 9.74
N LEU A 51 -32.34 26.52 9.33
CA LEU A 51 -31.29 27.12 8.50
C LEU A 51 -29.94 27.15 9.22
N GLY A 52 -29.93 27.21 10.55
CA GLY A 52 -28.71 27.12 11.37
C GLY A 52 -27.94 25.81 11.20
N ALA A 53 -28.58 24.74 10.71
CA ALA A 53 -27.93 23.46 10.44
C ALA A 53 -27.18 23.42 9.09
N VAL A 54 -27.44 24.37 8.18
CA VAL A 54 -26.83 24.40 6.83
C VAL A 54 -25.30 24.51 6.88
N PRO A 55 -24.68 25.45 7.65
CA PRO A 55 -23.22 25.55 7.70
C PRO A 55 -22.54 24.31 8.30
N PRO A 56 -23.00 23.73 9.43
CA PRO A 56 -22.42 22.48 9.96
C PRO A 56 -22.53 21.30 8.99
N LEU A 57 -23.67 21.14 8.30
CA LEU A 57 -23.84 20.10 7.27
C LEU A 57 -22.89 20.33 6.08
N ALA A 58 -22.63 21.58 5.71
CA ALA A 58 -21.67 21.93 4.67
C ALA A 58 -20.24 21.52 5.05
N VAL A 59 -19.81 21.66 6.32
CA VAL A 59 -18.48 21.21 6.78
C VAL A 59 -18.24 19.72 6.53
N LEU A 60 -19.28 18.89 6.62
CA LEU A 60 -19.17 17.44 6.50
C LEU A 60 -18.85 17.01 5.07
N ALA A 61 -19.37 17.72 4.06
CA ALA A 61 -19.33 17.29 2.67
C ALA A 61 -18.58 18.24 1.71
N ASN A 62 -18.42 19.51 2.08
CA ASN A 62 -17.96 20.58 1.19
C ASN A 62 -16.65 21.22 1.69
N GLY A 63 -15.94 21.87 0.76
CA GLY A 63 -14.74 22.64 1.08
C GLY A 63 -15.04 23.95 1.81
N PRO A 64 -13.99 24.67 2.28
CA PRO A 64 -14.14 25.89 3.07
C PRO A 64 -14.83 27.01 2.29
N VAL A 65 -14.55 27.15 0.99
CA VAL A 65 -15.19 28.15 0.12
C VAL A 65 -16.68 27.89 -0.01
N ALA A 66 -17.08 26.65 -0.31
CA ALA A 66 -18.49 26.27 -0.43
C ALA A 66 -19.23 26.39 0.91
N THR A 67 -18.60 26.05 2.03
CA THR A 67 -19.15 26.25 3.38
C THR A 67 -19.36 27.74 3.68
N ALA A 68 -18.43 28.61 3.27
CA ALA A 68 -18.55 30.06 3.41
C ALA A 68 -19.68 30.64 2.55
N VAL A 69 -19.79 30.20 1.29
CA VAL A 69 -20.89 30.61 0.39
C VAL A 69 -22.24 30.19 0.96
N LEU A 70 -22.37 28.95 1.43
CA LEU A 70 -23.61 28.44 2.02
C LEU A 70 -23.96 29.17 3.33
N GLY A 71 -22.97 29.43 4.19
CA GLY A 71 -23.17 30.25 5.39
C GLY A 71 -23.62 31.67 5.08
N ALA A 72 -23.00 32.32 4.08
CA ALA A 72 -23.40 33.64 3.62
C ALA A 72 -24.81 33.66 3.01
N LEU A 73 -25.17 32.65 2.22
CA LEU A 73 -26.52 32.53 1.65
C LEU A 73 -27.57 32.29 2.74
N THR A 74 -27.23 31.51 3.76
CA THR A 74 -28.09 31.26 4.93
C THR A 74 -28.38 32.57 5.67
N LEU A 75 -27.36 33.38 5.92
CA LEU A 75 -27.51 34.70 6.53
C LEU A 75 -28.29 35.67 5.63
N LEU A 76 -28.08 35.62 4.31
CA LEU A 76 -28.82 36.44 3.36
C LEU A 76 -30.31 36.11 3.37
N VAL A 77 -30.67 34.82 3.38
CA VAL A 77 -32.07 34.36 3.44
C VAL A 77 -32.73 34.79 4.75
N LEU A 78 -32.02 34.70 5.87
CA LEU A 78 -32.52 35.18 7.16
C LEU A 78 -32.75 36.70 7.16
N SER A 79 -31.85 37.49 6.57
CA SER A 79 -31.97 38.96 6.52
C SER A 79 -32.99 39.48 5.50
N MET A 80 -33.60 38.62 4.67
CA MET A 80 -34.51 39.04 3.62
C MET A 80 -35.94 39.21 4.17
N PRO A 81 -36.49 40.44 4.18
CA PRO A 81 -37.80 40.72 4.80
C PRO A 81 -38.98 40.05 4.07
N VAL A 82 -38.76 39.57 2.84
CA VAL A 82 -39.76 38.83 2.04
C VAL A 82 -40.15 37.50 2.68
N PHE A 83 -39.23 36.84 3.39
CA PHE A 83 -39.49 35.54 4.00
C PHE A 83 -40.09 35.63 5.41
N ASN A 84 -40.13 36.84 6.00
CA ASN A 84 -40.71 37.14 7.31
C ASN A 84 -40.30 36.12 8.41
N LEU A 85 -39.05 35.64 8.32
CA LEU A 85 -38.43 34.71 9.26
C LEU A 85 -37.92 35.42 10.53
N ASP A 86 -38.04 36.75 10.58
CA ASP A 86 -37.51 37.66 11.60
C ASP A 86 -38.43 37.85 12.84
N ALA A 87 -39.31 36.89 13.15
CA ALA A 87 -40.20 36.96 14.31
C ALA A 87 -40.00 35.88 15.40
N PRO A 88 -38.77 35.40 15.63
CA PRO A 88 -38.27 35.10 16.98
C PRO A 88 -37.01 35.93 17.30
N GLY A 89 -36.65 36.11 18.58
CA GLY A 89 -35.81 37.21 19.06
C GLY A 89 -34.41 37.35 18.42
N SER A 90 -33.86 38.56 18.50
CA SER A 90 -32.55 39.03 17.97
C SER A 90 -31.31 38.17 18.29
N THR A 91 -31.47 37.13 19.10
CA THR A 91 -30.44 36.14 19.48
C THR A 91 -30.18 35.10 18.39
N ASP A 92 -31.11 34.88 17.45
CA ASP A 92 -30.99 33.83 16.42
C ASP A 92 -30.04 34.18 15.27
N MET A 93 -30.00 35.45 14.83
CA MET A 93 -29.09 35.84 13.75
C MET A 93 -27.62 35.83 14.18
N LEU A 94 -27.33 36.27 15.42
CA LEU A 94 -25.97 36.23 15.97
C LEU A 94 -25.48 34.80 16.21
N THR A 95 -26.36 33.90 16.65
CA THR A 95 -26.01 32.49 16.86
C THR A 95 -25.77 31.79 15.53
N VAL A 96 -26.61 31.99 14.51
CA VAL A 96 -26.39 31.43 13.16
C VAL A 96 -25.12 32.00 12.52
N ALA A 97 -24.85 33.29 12.67
CA ALA A 97 -23.62 33.90 12.18
C ALA A 97 -22.38 33.31 12.87
N PHE A 98 -22.42 33.13 14.20
CA PHE A 98 -21.34 32.48 14.94
C PHE A 98 -21.12 31.04 14.49
N VAL A 99 -22.19 30.25 14.33
CA VAL A 99 -22.14 28.87 13.85
C VAL A 99 -21.59 28.80 12.42
N ALA A 100 -21.95 29.74 11.55
CA ALA A 100 -21.42 29.82 10.19
C ALA A 100 -19.92 30.11 10.17
N VAL A 101 -19.45 31.09 10.95
CA VAL A 101 -18.02 31.42 11.08
C VAL A 101 -17.24 30.22 11.65
N LEU A 102 -17.74 29.59 12.70
CA LEU A 102 -17.12 28.40 13.30
C LEU A 102 -17.07 27.23 12.29
N SER A 103 -18.12 27.06 11.50
CA SER A 103 -18.20 26.04 10.44
C SER A 103 -17.15 26.28 9.35
N VAL A 104 -16.96 27.52 8.90
CA VAL A 104 -15.91 27.87 7.94
C VAL A 104 -14.52 27.60 8.51
N LEU A 105 -14.27 27.99 9.77
CA LEU A 105 -13.00 27.73 10.45
C LEU A 105 -12.74 26.21 10.57
N LEU A 106 -13.74 25.42 10.96
CA LEU A 106 -13.63 23.98 11.07
C LEU A 106 -13.38 23.32 9.71
N SER A 107 -14.07 23.77 8.66
CA SER A 107 -13.86 23.32 7.27
C SER A 107 -12.45 23.67 6.78
N PHE A 108 -11.93 24.84 7.14
CA PHE A 108 -10.56 25.24 6.82
C PHE A 108 -9.51 24.38 7.55
N ILE A 109 -9.68 24.12 8.84
CA ILE A 109 -8.79 23.24 9.63
C ILE A 109 -8.82 21.82 9.04
N ARG A 110 -10.01 21.29 8.74
CA ARG A 110 -10.18 19.98 8.09
C ARG A 110 -9.47 19.93 6.75
N SER A 111 -9.71 20.91 5.88
CA SER A 111 -9.10 20.97 4.55
C SER A 111 -7.56 21.07 4.62
N ARG A 112 -7.01 21.79 5.60
CA ARG A 112 -5.55 21.84 5.81
C ARG A 112 -4.99 20.50 6.29
N ARG A 113 -5.67 19.81 7.21
CA ARG A 113 -5.26 18.46 7.66
C ARG A 113 -5.30 17.46 6.50
N ASP A 114 -6.35 17.50 5.70
CA ASP A 114 -6.48 16.62 4.51
C ASP A 114 -5.34 16.88 3.51
N ALA A 115 -4.99 18.16 3.27
CA ALA A 115 -3.89 18.52 2.37
C ALA A 115 -2.51 18.07 2.90
N GLN A 116 -2.26 18.15 4.21
CA GLN A 116 -1.03 17.64 4.83
C GLN A 116 -0.87 16.13 4.62
N LEU A 117 -1.94 15.35 4.82
CA LEU A 117 -1.92 13.89 4.61
C LEU A 117 -1.71 13.49 3.14
N VAL A 118 -2.24 14.27 2.19
CA VAL A 118 -1.97 14.06 0.75
C VAL A 118 -0.49 14.28 0.44
N THR A 119 0.14 15.26 1.09
CA THR A 119 1.56 15.58 0.91
C THR A 119 2.44 14.48 1.49
N GLU A 120 2.14 14.00 2.71
CA GLU A 120 2.84 12.88 3.33
C GLU A 120 2.76 11.60 2.47
N ARG A 121 1.58 11.25 1.95
CA ARG A 121 1.40 10.11 1.01
C ARG A 121 2.21 10.28 -0.26
N ALA A 122 2.22 11.47 -0.84
CA ALA A 122 2.96 11.74 -2.07
C ALA A 122 4.47 11.62 -1.85
N VAL A 123 4.98 12.17 -0.75
CA VAL A 123 6.40 12.07 -0.36
C VAL A 123 6.79 10.63 -0.09
N ALA A 124 5.99 9.89 0.67
CA ALA A 124 6.32 8.52 1.01
C ALA A 124 6.30 7.60 -0.23
N ARG A 125 5.34 7.77 -1.14
CA ARG A 125 5.34 7.06 -2.44
C ARG A 125 6.51 7.45 -3.32
N ALA A 126 6.91 8.72 -3.32
CA ALA A 126 8.08 9.17 -4.07
C ALA A 126 9.37 8.56 -3.50
N ALA A 127 9.51 8.49 -2.17
CA ALA A 127 10.62 7.83 -1.50
C ALA A 127 10.66 6.34 -1.85
N GLN A 128 9.53 5.63 -1.78
CA GLN A 128 9.47 4.20 -2.14
C GLN A 128 9.91 3.95 -3.59
N ARG A 129 9.43 4.76 -4.54
CA ARG A 129 9.85 4.64 -5.95
C ARG A 129 11.32 4.98 -6.17
N ALA A 130 11.90 5.85 -5.35
CA ALA A 130 13.32 6.16 -5.43
C ALA A 130 14.17 4.98 -4.95
N VAL A 131 13.68 4.23 -3.96
CA VAL A 131 14.36 3.06 -3.39
C VAL A 131 14.18 1.81 -4.28
N MET A 132 12.96 1.63 -4.80
CA MET A 132 12.55 0.55 -5.71
C MET A 132 12.21 1.12 -7.10
N PRO A 133 13.23 1.41 -7.92
CA PRO A 133 12.99 1.81 -9.29
C PRO A 133 12.31 0.66 -10.07
N PRO A 134 11.56 0.97 -11.14
CA PRO A 134 10.95 -0.06 -11.97
C PRO A 134 12.02 -1.02 -12.49
N LEU A 135 11.73 -2.32 -12.40
CA LEU A 135 12.63 -3.34 -12.93
C LEU A 135 12.77 -3.18 -14.45
N PRO A 136 13.97 -3.37 -15.00
CA PRO A 136 14.11 -3.51 -16.44
C PRO A 136 13.44 -4.81 -16.90
N ASP A 137 12.96 -4.84 -18.15
CA ASP A 137 12.30 -6.03 -18.74
C ASP A 137 13.20 -7.28 -18.74
N ARG A 138 14.52 -7.08 -18.65
CA ARG A 138 15.53 -8.14 -18.61
C ARG A 138 16.76 -7.71 -17.81
N VAL A 139 17.27 -8.62 -16.99
CA VAL A 139 18.54 -8.53 -16.27
C VAL A 139 19.37 -9.75 -16.63
N GLY A 140 20.46 -9.57 -17.39
CA GLY A 140 21.27 -10.68 -17.89
C GLY A 140 20.42 -11.69 -18.69
N THR A 141 20.44 -12.94 -18.26
CA THR A 141 19.68 -14.06 -18.85
C THR A 141 18.25 -14.18 -18.32
N VAL A 142 17.78 -13.29 -17.43
CA VAL A 142 16.46 -13.41 -16.80
C VAL A 142 15.55 -12.26 -17.22
N ARG A 143 14.38 -12.57 -17.80
CA ARG A 143 13.32 -11.57 -18.01
C ARG A 143 12.59 -11.34 -16.69
N CYS A 144 12.29 -10.08 -16.39
CA CYS A 144 11.76 -9.66 -15.10
C CYS A 144 10.45 -8.89 -15.29
N THR A 145 9.47 -9.15 -14.43
CA THR A 145 8.25 -8.37 -14.35
C THR A 145 7.85 -8.23 -12.89
N GLY A 146 7.85 -7.00 -12.39
CA GLY A 146 7.47 -6.70 -11.00
C GLY A 146 6.16 -5.92 -10.95
N LEU A 147 5.32 -6.23 -9.97
CA LEU A 147 4.12 -5.48 -9.64
C LEU A 147 4.13 -5.17 -8.14
N TYR A 148 3.97 -3.89 -7.81
CA TYR A 148 3.81 -3.41 -6.43
C TYR A 148 2.53 -2.59 -6.32
N ARG A 149 1.72 -2.87 -5.29
CA ARG A 149 0.49 -2.15 -4.95
C ARG A 149 0.41 -1.96 -3.44
N ALA A 150 0.60 -0.72 -3.00
CA ALA A 150 0.42 -0.39 -1.59
C ALA A 150 -1.04 -0.54 -1.15
N ALA A 151 -1.26 -1.03 0.06
CA ALA A 151 -2.56 -1.17 0.71
C ALA A 151 -3.30 0.18 0.76
N GLN A 152 -4.61 0.17 0.50
CA GLN A 152 -5.41 1.41 0.51
C GLN A 152 -5.72 1.92 1.93
N ARG A 153 -5.63 1.06 2.96
CA ARG A 153 -6.14 1.34 4.31
C ARG A 153 -5.10 1.19 5.43
N GLY A 154 -4.29 2.24 5.64
CA GLY A 154 -3.79 2.56 7.01
C GLY A 154 -2.38 3.09 7.00
N THR A 155 -1.63 2.55 6.06
CA THR A 155 -0.21 2.77 5.88
C THR A 155 0.01 3.76 4.74
N LEU A 156 1.06 4.58 4.86
CA LEU A 156 1.47 5.54 3.84
C LEU A 156 2.20 4.82 2.69
N VAL A 157 2.96 3.78 3.05
CA VAL A 157 3.83 2.88 2.26
C VAL A 157 4.00 1.62 3.11
N GLY A 158 4.12 0.42 2.55
CA GLY A 158 4.44 -0.80 3.31
C GLY A 158 5.91 -1.23 3.19
N GLY A 159 6.22 -2.35 3.83
CA GLY A 159 7.56 -2.92 3.98
C GLY A 159 8.01 -3.79 2.81
N ASP A 160 7.08 -4.17 1.94
CA ASP A 160 7.31 -4.99 0.76
C ASP A 160 8.41 -4.43 -0.17
N PHE A 161 9.36 -5.29 -0.54
CA PHE A 161 10.46 -4.93 -1.42
C PHE A 161 10.88 -6.05 -2.37
N PHE A 162 11.48 -5.66 -3.49
CA PHE A 162 12.15 -6.58 -4.40
C PHE A 162 13.20 -5.86 -5.24
N ASP A 163 14.20 -6.60 -5.73
CA ASP A 163 15.17 -6.13 -6.71
C ASP A 163 15.76 -7.32 -7.48
N VAL A 164 16.24 -7.07 -8.70
CA VAL A 164 16.92 -8.06 -9.55
C VAL A 164 18.16 -7.45 -10.15
N ARG A 165 19.31 -8.08 -9.93
CA ARG A 165 20.63 -7.56 -10.32
C ARG A 165 21.49 -8.63 -10.97
N ALA A 166 22.23 -8.23 -11.99
CA ALA A 166 23.32 -9.02 -12.53
C ALA A 166 24.60 -8.68 -11.77
N GLY A 167 25.38 -9.69 -11.43
CA GLY A 167 26.68 -9.57 -10.81
C GLY A 167 27.71 -10.53 -11.44
N PRO A 168 28.94 -10.57 -10.91
CA PRO A 168 30.00 -11.45 -11.41
C PRO A 168 29.65 -12.94 -11.33
N PHE A 169 28.75 -13.31 -10.42
CA PHE A 169 28.40 -14.71 -10.12
C PHE A 169 27.09 -15.18 -10.77
N GLY A 170 26.38 -14.30 -11.50
CA GLY A 170 25.10 -14.63 -12.11
C GLY A 170 24.07 -13.53 -11.92
N VAL A 171 22.80 -13.87 -12.16
CA VAL A 171 21.67 -12.98 -11.88
C VAL A 171 21.09 -13.37 -10.53
N ARG A 172 20.85 -12.38 -9.67
CA ARG A 172 20.23 -12.57 -8.37
C ARG A 172 18.97 -11.74 -8.23
N ALA A 173 17.97 -12.31 -7.58
CA ALA A 173 16.76 -11.62 -7.19
C ALA A 173 16.56 -11.73 -5.68
N VAL A 174 15.97 -10.68 -5.11
CA VAL A 174 15.46 -10.68 -3.74
C VAL A 174 14.02 -10.20 -3.76
N MET A 175 13.19 -10.81 -2.94
CA MET A 175 11.85 -10.32 -2.61
C MET A 175 11.61 -10.57 -1.12
N GLY A 176 10.96 -9.63 -0.43
CA GLY A 176 10.71 -9.77 0.99
C GLY A 176 9.78 -8.70 1.51
N ASP A 177 9.46 -8.81 2.79
CA ASP A 177 8.70 -7.81 3.54
C ASP A 177 9.45 -7.45 4.83
N VAL A 178 9.46 -6.16 5.14
CA VAL A 178 10.04 -5.65 6.38
C VAL A 178 8.92 -5.50 7.41
N GLN A 179 9.14 -5.99 8.63
CA GLN A 179 8.20 -5.78 9.71
C GLN A 179 7.95 -4.28 9.94
N GLY A 180 6.66 -3.92 9.91
CA GLY A 180 6.20 -2.57 10.16
C GLY A 180 5.83 -1.83 8.88
N HIS A 181 5.46 -0.57 9.03
CA HIS A 181 4.89 0.20 7.92
C HIS A 181 5.23 1.68 7.99
N GLY A 182 5.05 2.37 6.87
CA GLY A 182 5.29 3.81 6.74
C GLY A 182 6.75 4.14 6.50
N LEU A 183 7.16 5.35 6.90
CA LEU A 183 8.44 5.91 6.45
C LEU A 183 9.66 5.23 7.08
N SER A 184 9.52 4.64 8.27
CA SER A 184 10.58 3.83 8.89
C SER A 184 10.85 2.56 8.08
N ALA A 185 9.80 1.87 7.61
CA ALA A 185 9.94 0.69 6.76
C ALA A 185 10.69 1.02 5.45
N VAL A 186 10.39 2.17 4.83
CA VAL A 186 11.10 2.63 3.62
C VAL A 186 12.61 2.79 3.84
N ALA A 187 13.02 3.29 5.01
CA ALA A 187 14.44 3.43 5.35
C ALA A 187 15.12 2.05 5.47
N THR A 188 14.46 1.10 6.12
CA THR A 188 14.94 -0.29 6.24
C THR A 188 15.00 -0.99 4.89
N VAL A 189 13.99 -0.82 4.04
CA VAL A 189 13.99 -1.34 2.66
C VAL A 189 15.15 -0.75 1.87
N ALA A 190 15.40 0.56 1.98
CA ALA A 190 16.53 1.21 1.30
C ALA A 190 17.87 0.65 1.75
N SER A 191 17.99 0.40 3.05
CA SER A 191 19.16 -0.21 3.68
C SER A 191 19.40 -1.63 3.19
N LEU A 192 18.37 -2.48 3.20
CA LEU A 192 18.41 -3.86 2.71
C LEU A 192 18.73 -3.94 1.22
N LEU A 193 18.06 -3.15 0.38
CA LEU A 193 18.34 -3.13 -1.05
C LEU A 193 19.73 -2.59 -1.36
N GLY A 194 20.23 -1.63 -0.58
CA GLY A 194 21.61 -1.15 -0.66
C GLY A 194 22.60 -2.29 -0.38
N ALA A 195 22.43 -2.99 0.75
CA ALA A 195 23.26 -4.13 1.12
C ALA A 195 23.17 -5.28 0.11
N PHE A 196 21.98 -5.56 -0.43
CA PHE A 196 21.78 -6.56 -1.49
C PHE A 196 22.58 -6.19 -2.75
N ARG A 197 22.45 -4.95 -3.23
CA ARG A 197 23.13 -4.48 -4.44
C ARG A 197 24.66 -4.57 -4.33
N GLU A 198 25.20 -4.30 -3.15
CA GLU A 198 26.63 -4.47 -2.86
C GLU A 198 27.02 -5.95 -2.77
N ALA A 199 26.27 -6.76 -2.01
CA ALA A 199 26.54 -8.18 -1.84
C ALA A 199 26.45 -8.99 -3.15
N VAL A 200 25.61 -8.55 -4.11
CA VAL A 200 25.55 -9.14 -5.46
C VAL A 200 26.90 -9.04 -6.20
N LEU A 201 27.70 -8.02 -5.91
CA LEU A 201 29.01 -7.82 -6.55
C LEU A 201 30.12 -8.62 -5.86
N ASP A 202 30.06 -8.74 -4.53
CA ASP A 202 31.18 -9.23 -3.72
C ASP A 202 31.06 -10.70 -3.30
N GLU A 203 29.84 -11.18 -3.04
CA GLU A 203 29.63 -12.49 -2.43
C GLU A 203 29.35 -13.56 -3.50
N PRO A 204 30.02 -14.73 -3.51
CA PRO A 204 29.82 -15.78 -4.51
C PRO A 204 28.56 -16.62 -4.32
N ASP A 205 28.06 -16.69 -3.09
CA ASP A 205 27.01 -17.63 -2.69
C ASP A 205 25.78 -16.93 -2.08
N PRO A 206 24.56 -17.44 -2.30
CA PRO A 206 23.32 -16.81 -1.83
C PRO A 206 23.21 -16.77 -0.30
N GLU A 207 23.74 -17.76 0.41
CA GLU A 207 23.81 -17.78 1.87
C GLU A 207 24.67 -16.64 2.43
N SER A 208 25.77 -16.30 1.76
CA SER A 208 26.63 -15.17 2.12
C SER A 208 25.92 -13.84 1.87
N VAL A 209 25.11 -13.75 0.80
CA VAL A 209 24.23 -12.59 0.57
C VAL A 209 23.20 -12.48 1.69
N ALA A 210 22.54 -13.58 2.08
CA ALA A 210 21.57 -13.59 3.19
C ALA A 210 22.21 -13.12 4.50
N ALA A 211 23.42 -13.61 4.81
CA ALA A 211 24.17 -13.21 6.00
C ALA A 211 24.54 -11.72 5.98
N ARG A 212 24.84 -11.13 4.81
CA ARG A 212 25.07 -9.68 4.67
C ARG A 212 23.82 -8.86 4.95
N LEU A 213 22.66 -9.33 4.49
CA LEU A 213 21.37 -8.68 4.75
C LEU A 213 20.97 -8.77 6.23
N ASP A 214 21.12 -9.95 6.83
CA ASP A 214 20.89 -10.17 8.27
C ASP A 214 21.76 -9.23 9.11
N ARG A 215 23.08 -9.22 8.84
CA ARG A 215 24.02 -8.32 9.51
C ARG A 215 23.64 -6.86 9.34
N ARG A 216 23.11 -6.46 8.18
CA ARG A 216 22.71 -5.06 7.94
C ARG A 216 21.56 -4.66 8.87
N LEU A 217 20.55 -5.51 9.02
CA LEU A 217 19.44 -5.24 9.95
C LEU A 217 19.90 -5.21 11.41
N THR A 218 20.77 -6.12 11.82
CA THR A 218 21.32 -6.13 13.18
C THR A 218 22.08 -4.84 13.50
N VAL A 219 22.80 -4.29 12.52
CA VAL A 219 23.48 -2.98 12.66
C VAL A 219 22.48 -1.83 12.71
N ASP A 220 21.45 -1.84 11.88
CA ASP A 220 20.40 -0.80 11.85
C ASP A 220 19.55 -0.78 13.13
N ALA A 221 19.35 -1.94 13.75
CA ALA A 221 18.75 -2.08 15.08
C ALA A 221 19.61 -1.47 16.20
N GLY A 222 20.84 -1.01 15.90
CA GLY A 222 21.74 -0.38 16.86
C GLY A 222 22.26 -1.32 17.94
N GLY A 223 22.16 -2.64 17.72
CA GLY A 223 22.49 -3.66 18.73
C GLY A 223 21.51 -3.72 19.91
N ASP A 224 20.32 -3.11 19.80
CA ASP A 224 19.24 -3.31 20.75
C ASP A 224 18.47 -4.61 20.39
N PRO A 225 18.56 -5.69 21.19
CA PRO A 225 17.84 -6.93 20.92
C PRO A 225 16.31 -6.78 21.03
N HIS A 226 15.83 -5.65 21.57
CA HIS A 226 14.42 -5.31 21.67
C HIS A 226 13.95 -4.38 20.55
N ALA A 227 14.85 -3.89 19.69
CA ALA A 227 14.44 -3.29 18.43
C ALA A 227 13.93 -4.42 17.53
N GLU A 228 12.62 -4.61 17.51
CA GLU A 228 11.91 -5.50 16.58
C GLU A 228 12.10 -4.94 15.15
N LEU A 229 13.26 -5.20 14.55
CA LEU A 229 13.56 -4.87 13.17
C LEU A 229 14.00 -6.14 12.46
N PHE A 230 13.02 -6.82 11.87
CA PHE A 230 13.25 -8.01 11.09
C PHE A 230 12.59 -7.91 9.71
N ALA A 231 13.02 -8.76 8.80
CA ALA A 231 12.43 -8.88 7.47
C ALA A 231 12.34 -10.34 7.05
N THR A 232 11.22 -10.71 6.43
CA THR A 232 11.15 -11.95 5.66
C THR A 232 11.75 -11.69 4.28
N ALA A 233 12.43 -12.67 3.72
CA ALA A 233 13.00 -12.55 2.38
C ALA A 233 13.16 -13.92 1.72
N VAL A 234 13.13 -13.93 0.40
CA VAL A 234 13.55 -15.05 -0.43
C VAL A 234 14.57 -14.54 -1.45
N LEU A 235 15.70 -15.23 -1.50
CA LEU A 235 16.80 -14.96 -2.42
C LEU A 235 16.82 -16.03 -3.49
N LEU A 236 17.01 -15.60 -4.73
CA LEU A 236 17.15 -16.45 -5.89
C LEU A 236 18.47 -16.13 -6.56
N ASP A 237 19.30 -17.14 -6.77
CA ASP A 237 20.59 -17.03 -7.42
C ASP A 237 20.61 -17.94 -8.64
N PHE A 238 20.49 -17.31 -9.82
CA PHE A 238 20.48 -17.99 -11.11
C PHE A 238 21.91 -18.27 -11.56
N SER A 239 22.15 -19.51 -12.00
CA SER A 239 23.39 -19.85 -12.68
C SER A 239 23.61 -18.95 -13.90
N ALA A 240 24.87 -18.77 -14.30
CA ALA A 240 25.22 -17.91 -15.44
C ALA A 240 24.53 -18.33 -16.75
N ASP A 241 24.22 -19.63 -16.92
CA ASP A 241 23.51 -20.19 -18.06
C ASP A 241 21.97 -20.19 -17.89
N ALA A 242 21.45 -19.71 -16.75
CA ALA A 242 20.03 -19.69 -16.39
C ALA A 242 19.36 -21.07 -16.41
N ARG A 243 20.12 -22.16 -16.24
CA ARG A 243 19.62 -23.55 -16.21
C ARG A 243 19.41 -24.09 -14.80
N SER A 244 19.83 -23.38 -13.77
CA SER A 244 19.47 -23.69 -12.39
C SER A 244 19.30 -22.42 -11.56
N VAL A 245 18.53 -22.56 -10.48
CA VAL A 245 18.35 -21.51 -9.47
C VAL A 245 18.64 -22.12 -8.11
N ARG A 246 19.45 -21.41 -7.31
CA ARG A 246 19.64 -21.66 -5.88
C ARG A 246 18.72 -20.73 -5.10
N LEU A 247 18.05 -21.25 -4.07
CA LEU A 247 17.05 -20.56 -3.28
C LEU A 247 17.44 -20.56 -1.81
N VAL A 248 17.27 -19.42 -1.16
CA VAL A 248 17.37 -19.27 0.30
C VAL A 248 16.12 -18.52 0.77
N ALA A 249 15.35 -19.13 1.66
CA ALA A 249 14.10 -18.58 2.19
C ALA A 249 14.25 -18.21 3.66
N CYS A 250 14.30 -16.93 3.97
CA CYS A 250 14.34 -16.38 5.32
C CYS A 250 12.92 -16.01 5.76
N GLY A 251 12.16 -16.98 6.26
CA GLY A 251 10.78 -16.78 6.73
C GLY A 251 9.70 -16.52 5.67
N GLN A 252 10.07 -16.28 4.41
CA GLN A 252 9.14 -16.12 3.28
C GLN A 252 8.82 -17.48 2.63
N PRO A 253 7.59 -17.73 2.14
CA PRO A 253 7.28 -18.91 1.34
C PRO A 253 8.14 -19.02 0.06
N GLY A 254 8.32 -20.25 -0.42
CA GLY A 254 9.06 -20.52 -1.64
C GLY A 254 8.38 -19.99 -2.90
N PRO A 255 9.12 -19.79 -4.00
CA PRO A 255 8.54 -19.37 -5.27
C PRO A 255 7.71 -20.49 -5.91
N PHE A 256 6.70 -20.13 -6.69
CA PHE A 256 5.99 -21.06 -7.57
C PHE A 256 6.77 -21.24 -8.88
N LEU A 257 7.07 -22.50 -9.22
CA LEU A 257 7.56 -22.89 -10.53
C LEU A 257 6.38 -23.17 -11.45
N LEU A 258 6.29 -22.40 -12.54
CA LEU A 258 5.36 -22.65 -13.63
C LEU A 258 6.09 -23.43 -14.72
N ARG A 259 5.67 -24.67 -14.93
CA ARG A 259 6.21 -25.61 -15.93
C ARG A 259 5.07 -26.41 -16.56
N ASP A 260 5.09 -26.55 -17.89
CA ASP A 260 4.14 -27.38 -18.65
C ASP A 260 2.66 -27.13 -18.27
N GLY A 261 2.27 -25.86 -18.14
CA GLY A 261 0.91 -25.47 -17.79
C GLY A 261 0.52 -25.73 -16.33
N ARG A 262 1.46 -26.07 -15.44
CA ARG A 262 1.22 -26.31 -14.02
C ARG A 262 2.02 -25.35 -13.16
N ALA A 263 1.45 -24.92 -12.05
CA ALA A 263 2.15 -24.19 -11.00
C ALA A 263 2.38 -25.10 -9.80
N VAL A 264 3.64 -25.23 -9.38
CA VAL A 264 4.06 -26.02 -8.21
C VAL A 264 4.86 -25.12 -7.29
N GLU A 265 4.50 -25.07 -6.02
CA GLU A 265 5.29 -24.37 -5.01
C GLU A 265 6.61 -25.12 -4.79
N LEU A 266 7.73 -24.41 -4.87
CA LEU A 266 9.03 -25.00 -4.58
C LEU A 266 9.23 -25.02 -3.07
N GLU A 267 9.29 -26.23 -2.50
CA GLU A 267 9.62 -26.42 -1.10
C GLU A 267 11.07 -25.98 -0.85
N VAL A 268 11.24 -25.01 0.05
CA VAL A 268 12.53 -24.51 0.52
C VAL A 268 12.49 -24.57 2.03
N GLU A 269 13.48 -25.21 2.65
CA GLU A 269 13.59 -25.24 4.11
C GLU A 269 13.75 -23.80 4.61
N PRO A 270 12.80 -23.28 5.41
CA PRO A 270 12.85 -21.90 5.85
C PRO A 270 13.91 -21.73 6.94
N CYS A 271 14.79 -20.74 6.77
CA CYS A 271 15.62 -20.24 7.85
C CYS A 271 14.94 -19.06 8.57
N MET A 272 15.55 -18.58 9.65
CA MET A 272 14.98 -17.46 10.42
C MET A 272 14.84 -16.19 9.56
N PRO A 273 13.83 -15.36 9.84
CA PRO A 273 13.77 -14.00 9.30
C PRO A 273 15.07 -13.23 9.54
N LEU A 274 15.42 -12.38 8.58
CA LEU A 274 16.60 -11.53 8.65
C LEU A 274 16.49 -10.58 9.85
N GLY A 275 17.59 -10.35 10.57
CA GLY A 275 17.65 -9.47 11.74
C GLY A 275 17.36 -10.17 13.06
N LEU A 276 16.96 -11.45 13.03
CA LEU A 276 16.71 -12.26 14.24
C LEU A 276 17.87 -13.21 14.59
N GLY A 277 19.03 -13.04 13.96
CA GLY A 277 20.24 -13.80 14.29
C GLY A 277 20.47 -14.99 13.36
N LEU A 278 20.32 -14.79 12.04
CA LEU A 278 20.62 -15.83 11.05
C LEU A 278 22.04 -16.40 11.22
N ALA A 279 23.01 -15.53 11.52
CA ALA A 279 24.40 -15.91 11.73
C ALA A 279 24.64 -16.78 13.00
N GLU A 280 23.72 -16.78 13.96
CA GLU A 280 23.88 -17.50 15.24
C GLU A 280 23.47 -18.98 15.14
N LEU A 281 22.64 -19.33 14.14
CA LEU A 281 22.10 -20.68 13.95
C LEU A 281 22.82 -21.51 12.87
N GLY A 282 23.72 -20.91 12.09
CA GLY A 282 24.51 -21.59 11.06
C GLY A 282 24.23 -21.08 9.64
N THR A 283 24.79 -21.77 8.64
CA THR A 283 24.58 -21.43 7.23
C THR A 283 23.17 -21.85 6.80
N PRO A 284 22.37 -20.94 6.19
CA PRO A 284 21.07 -21.29 5.63
C PRO A 284 21.15 -22.48 4.67
N ASP A 285 20.14 -23.35 4.70
CA ASP A 285 20.02 -24.42 3.72
C ASP A 285 19.69 -23.84 2.33
N VAL A 286 20.41 -24.32 1.32
CA VAL A 286 20.27 -23.85 -0.06
C VAL A 286 19.55 -24.90 -0.88
N SER A 287 18.37 -24.56 -1.38
CA SER A 287 17.60 -25.43 -2.28
C SER A 287 17.95 -25.15 -3.73
N ALA A 288 18.42 -26.16 -4.46
CA ALA A 288 18.79 -26.02 -5.86
C ALA A 288 17.75 -26.68 -6.78
N VAL A 289 17.24 -25.91 -7.75
CA VAL A 289 16.23 -26.38 -8.70
C VAL A 289 16.76 -26.23 -10.12
N ARG A 290 16.63 -27.31 -10.92
CA ARG A 290 16.98 -27.29 -12.33
C ARG A 290 15.83 -26.72 -13.16
N LEU A 291 16.16 -25.75 -14.00
CA LEU A 291 15.25 -25.01 -14.86
C LEU A 291 15.30 -25.56 -16.28
N GLN A 292 14.15 -25.53 -16.94
CA GLN A 292 13.96 -25.87 -18.34
C GLN A 292 13.63 -24.61 -19.14
N PRO A 293 13.96 -24.56 -20.43
CA PRO A 293 13.52 -23.46 -21.29
C PRO A 293 12.00 -23.29 -21.23
N GLY A 294 11.54 -22.07 -20.95
CA GLY A 294 10.11 -21.76 -20.81
C GLY A 294 9.57 -21.79 -19.37
N ASP A 295 10.34 -22.32 -18.41
CA ASP A 295 10.00 -22.24 -17.00
C ASP A 295 9.88 -20.79 -16.52
N ARG A 296 9.01 -20.56 -15.55
CA ARG A 296 8.83 -19.25 -14.92
C ARG A 296 8.76 -19.41 -13.42
N LEU A 297 9.35 -18.48 -12.69
CA LEU A 297 9.24 -18.40 -11.25
C LEU A 297 8.32 -17.24 -10.90
N PHE A 298 7.32 -17.51 -10.06
CA PHE A 298 6.38 -16.52 -9.57
C PHE A 298 6.52 -16.40 -8.05
N LEU A 299 6.78 -15.19 -7.58
CA LEU A 299 6.89 -14.85 -6.18
C LEU A 299 5.77 -13.87 -5.81
N ALA A 300 5.27 -14.00 -4.59
CA ALA A 300 4.21 -13.17 -4.05
C ALA A 300 4.50 -12.81 -2.59
N SER A 301 4.01 -11.65 -2.14
CA SER A 301 4.00 -11.31 -0.72
C SER A 301 2.78 -11.91 -0.04
N ASP A 302 2.78 -11.86 1.28
CA ASP A 302 1.66 -12.28 2.13
C ASP A 302 0.35 -11.56 1.78
N GLY A 303 0.38 -10.31 1.30
CA GLY A 303 -0.82 -9.62 0.81
C GLY A 303 -1.53 -10.34 -0.35
N VAL A 304 -0.88 -11.29 -1.03
CA VAL A 304 -1.52 -12.20 -1.99
C VAL A 304 -2.00 -13.49 -1.33
N PHE A 305 -1.15 -14.12 -0.51
CA PHE A 305 -1.47 -15.39 0.15
C PHE A 305 -2.59 -15.25 1.19
N GLU A 306 -2.60 -14.14 1.92
CA GLU A 306 -3.54 -13.85 2.98
C GLU A 306 -4.78 -13.10 2.51
N ALA A 307 -4.89 -12.78 1.22
CA ALA A 307 -6.09 -12.16 0.65
C ALA A 307 -7.29 -13.11 0.80
N ARG A 308 -8.39 -12.57 1.34
CA ARG A 308 -9.61 -13.34 1.62
C ARG A 308 -10.82 -12.80 0.89
N ASP A 309 -11.71 -13.70 0.50
CA ASP A 309 -13.05 -13.34 0.04
C ASP A 309 -13.99 -12.98 1.20
N ALA A 310 -15.26 -12.71 0.88
CA ALA A 310 -16.28 -12.36 1.86
C ALA A 310 -16.58 -13.49 2.87
N ASP A 311 -16.32 -14.74 2.50
CA ASP A 311 -16.50 -15.92 3.35
C ASP A 311 -15.23 -16.25 4.16
N GLY A 312 -14.16 -15.46 3.99
CA GLY A 312 -12.90 -15.61 4.70
C GLY A 312 -11.94 -16.64 4.08
N VAL A 313 -12.22 -17.11 2.86
CA VAL A 313 -11.40 -18.12 2.17
C VAL A 313 -10.20 -17.45 1.51
N PHE A 314 -9.00 -18.00 1.77
CA PHE A 314 -7.76 -17.54 1.17
C PHE A 314 -7.75 -17.65 -0.35
N TYR A 315 -7.05 -16.75 -1.01
CA TYR A 315 -6.88 -16.77 -2.46
C TYR A 315 -6.11 -18.02 -2.90
N PRO A 316 -6.69 -18.89 -3.75
CA PRO A 316 -6.08 -20.17 -4.12
C PRO A 316 -4.99 -19.97 -5.20
N LEU A 317 -3.87 -19.34 -4.83
CA LEU A 317 -2.85 -18.85 -5.76
C LEU A 317 -2.32 -19.94 -6.72
N ALA A 318 -1.99 -21.13 -6.21
CA ALA A 318 -1.48 -22.24 -7.03
C ALA A 318 -2.45 -22.65 -8.15
N GLU A 319 -3.75 -22.76 -7.83
CA GLU A 319 -4.79 -23.10 -8.79
C GLU A 319 -4.97 -21.99 -9.83
N ARG A 320 -4.90 -20.72 -9.40
CA ARG A 320 -5.03 -19.56 -10.29
C ARG A 320 -3.83 -19.43 -11.22
N LEU A 321 -2.61 -19.61 -10.72
CA LEU A 321 -1.39 -19.60 -11.52
C LEU A 321 -1.41 -20.68 -12.61
N THR A 322 -1.89 -21.88 -12.28
CA THR A 322 -2.07 -22.98 -13.25
C THR A 322 -2.97 -22.54 -14.42
N ARG A 323 -4.06 -21.79 -14.16
CA ARG A 323 -4.94 -21.26 -15.22
C ARG A 323 -4.30 -20.17 -16.09
N PHE A 324 -3.27 -19.49 -15.57
CA PHE A 324 -2.59 -18.40 -16.27
C PHE A 324 -1.23 -18.79 -16.86
N ALA A 325 -0.84 -20.06 -16.73
CA ALA A 325 0.49 -20.55 -17.09
C ALA A 325 0.80 -20.40 -18.59
N ASP A 326 -0.20 -20.53 -19.46
CA ASP A 326 -0.02 -20.47 -20.92
C ASP A 326 0.06 -19.04 -21.51
N GLY A 327 -0.19 -18.00 -20.70
CA GLY A 327 -0.16 -16.61 -21.18
C GLY A 327 1.24 -15.99 -21.28
N ASP A 328 1.36 -14.74 -21.74
CA ASP A 328 2.63 -13.98 -21.74
C ASP A 328 3.13 -13.75 -20.30
N PRO A 329 4.39 -14.07 -19.96
CA PRO A 329 4.98 -13.76 -18.65
C PRO A 329 4.81 -12.30 -18.21
N ALA A 330 4.89 -11.34 -19.14
CA ALA A 330 4.79 -9.91 -18.82
C ALA A 330 3.41 -9.51 -18.26
N ASP A 331 2.38 -10.25 -18.64
CA ASP A 331 1.00 -10.00 -18.22
C ASP A 331 0.60 -10.83 -16.99
N LEU A 332 1.42 -11.80 -16.58
CA LEU A 332 1.04 -12.77 -15.55
C LEU A 332 0.71 -12.09 -14.22
N ALA A 333 1.58 -11.19 -13.74
CA ALA A 333 1.32 -10.42 -12.51
C ALA A 333 0.05 -9.56 -12.62
N GLY A 334 -0.20 -8.95 -13.78
CA GLY A 334 -1.41 -8.16 -14.02
C GLY A 334 -2.70 -9.00 -14.05
N ARG A 335 -2.64 -10.20 -14.62
CA ARG A 335 -3.75 -11.17 -14.60
C ARG A 335 -4.06 -11.65 -13.19
N VAL A 336 -3.03 -12.01 -12.42
CA VAL A 336 -3.19 -12.41 -11.01
C VAL A 336 -3.76 -11.26 -10.19
N TRP A 337 -3.25 -10.03 -10.35
CA TRP A 337 -3.80 -8.85 -9.67
C TRP A 337 -5.30 -8.62 -9.98
N THR A 338 -5.70 -8.78 -11.24
CA THR A 338 -7.10 -8.59 -11.66
C THR A 338 -8.03 -9.70 -11.14
N ASP A 339 -7.52 -10.93 -10.98
CA ASP A 339 -8.27 -12.03 -10.36
C ASP A 339 -8.32 -11.86 -8.83
N LEU A 340 -7.22 -11.43 -8.21
CA LEU A 340 -7.12 -11.13 -6.79
C LEU A 340 -8.15 -10.07 -6.37
N LEU A 341 -8.28 -8.98 -7.12
CA LEU A 341 -9.29 -7.94 -6.84
C LEU A 341 -10.73 -8.43 -6.99
N ARG A 342 -10.96 -9.46 -7.82
CA ARG A 342 -12.28 -10.09 -7.94
C ARG A 342 -12.58 -11.02 -6.76
N HIS A 343 -11.55 -11.67 -6.21
CA HIS A 343 -11.66 -12.53 -5.03
C HIS A 343 -11.77 -11.69 -3.74
N SER A 344 -10.91 -10.68 -3.60
CA SER A 344 -10.80 -9.80 -2.44
C SER A 344 -10.83 -8.33 -2.88
N PRO A 345 -12.02 -7.70 -2.92
CA PRO A 345 -12.15 -6.28 -3.31
C PRO A 345 -11.42 -5.31 -2.37
N ASP A 346 -11.26 -5.70 -1.11
CA ASP A 346 -10.67 -4.90 -0.02
C ASP A 346 -9.36 -5.55 0.48
N VAL A 347 -8.30 -5.47 -0.32
CA VAL A 347 -6.96 -5.93 0.09
C VAL A 347 -6.44 -5.07 1.24
N GLN A 348 -6.09 -5.72 2.36
CA GLN A 348 -5.68 -5.07 3.59
C GLN A 348 -4.18 -4.78 3.64
N ASP A 349 -3.37 -5.58 2.95
CA ASP A 349 -1.91 -5.47 2.95
C ASP A 349 -1.33 -5.03 1.59
N ASP A 350 -0.04 -4.74 1.60
CA ASP A 350 0.74 -4.46 0.40
C ASP A 350 0.82 -5.73 -0.47
N VAL A 351 0.70 -5.53 -1.77
CA VAL A 351 0.75 -6.61 -2.75
C VAL A 351 1.95 -6.43 -3.64
N THR A 352 2.88 -7.38 -3.51
CA THR A 352 4.05 -7.51 -4.35
C THR A 352 4.01 -8.82 -5.08
N MET A 353 4.32 -8.77 -6.38
CA MET A 353 4.47 -9.94 -7.22
C MET A 353 5.71 -9.77 -8.09
N LEU A 354 6.52 -10.81 -8.18
CA LEU A 354 7.71 -10.84 -9.04
C LEU A 354 7.65 -12.07 -9.94
N VAL A 355 7.76 -11.85 -11.24
CA VAL A 355 7.81 -12.91 -12.26
C VAL A 355 9.19 -12.90 -12.90
N LEU A 356 9.86 -14.04 -12.83
CA LEU A 356 11.20 -14.23 -13.39
C LEU A 356 11.11 -15.34 -14.44
N THR A 357 11.52 -15.03 -15.67
CA THR A 357 11.57 -16.01 -16.77
C THR A 357 13.03 -16.19 -17.19
N PRO A 358 13.69 -17.25 -16.71
CA PRO A 358 15.05 -17.61 -17.12
C PRO A 358 15.06 -17.93 -18.62
N ALA A 359 15.92 -17.22 -19.36
CA ALA A 359 16.13 -17.39 -20.78
C ALA A 359 17.61 -17.76 -20.98
N PRO A 360 17.94 -19.06 -21.12
CA PRO A 360 19.31 -19.46 -21.41
C PRO A 360 19.81 -18.73 -22.67
N PRO A 361 21.09 -18.39 -22.76
CA PRO A 361 21.66 -17.79 -23.97
C PRO A 361 21.35 -18.71 -25.16
N GLU A 362 20.89 -18.15 -26.28
CA GLU A 362 20.81 -18.91 -27.53
C GLU A 362 22.18 -19.54 -27.79
N GLU A 363 22.25 -20.86 -27.92
CA GLU A 363 23.44 -21.54 -28.42
C GLU A 363 23.73 -20.90 -29.77
N ARG A 364 24.77 -20.06 -29.83
CA ARG A 364 25.30 -19.61 -31.11
C ARG A 364 25.68 -20.86 -31.84
N ASP A 365 24.92 -21.15 -32.90
CA ASP A 365 25.17 -22.21 -33.85
C ASP A 365 26.58 -21.97 -34.41
N SER A 366 27.58 -22.54 -33.76
CA SER A 366 28.95 -22.58 -34.27
C SER A 366 28.93 -23.65 -35.34
N GLY A 367 28.38 -23.27 -36.50
CA GLY A 367 28.40 -24.06 -37.70
C GLY A 367 29.84 -24.46 -38.05
N PRO A 368 30.04 -25.68 -38.56
CA PRO A 368 31.36 -26.28 -38.80
C PRO A 368 32.20 -25.57 -39.85
#